data_AF-A0A8S9MN18-F1
#
_entry.id   AF-A0A8S9MN18-F1
#
_cell.length_a   1.000
_cell.length_b   1.000
_cell.length_c   1.000
_cell.angle_alpha   90.00
_cell.angle_beta   90.00
_cell.angle_gamma   90.00
#
_symmetry.space_group_name_H-M   'P 1'
#
loop_
_entity.id
_entity.type
_entity.pdbx_description
1 polymer ?
#
loop_
_entity_poly.entity_id
_entity_poly.type
_entity_poly.pdbx_seq_one_letter_code
_entity_poly.pdbx_strand_id
1 'polypeptide(L)'
;MECGMGYRPSYAWRSILFGRELLKEGMIRSIGNGADSYVWSDKWIMDVMPRPPINKERNIEVTRKVESLFSNEGQWDTNVLTQLFPPNDVRRIQTLMRGSSADRNIWAFTDHGSYTVKSGYWLRANRESSRVSARSTAEQASVALKNKVRKIPTLPKIRVFMWRALSGALAVADRLNSRGLNVDQTCKLCNNALESINHVLFQCHPAQELLQTVHFPVDSMPPCNLTDNFTMILKMISDTNIEESRRNAIPWLLWTIWKNFVSHIWQFSFVFPLRNDREL
;
A
#
# COMPACT_ATOMS: atom_id res chain seq x y z
N MET A 1 -23.90 5.83 -1.37
CA MET A 1 -22.66 5.43 -0.64
C MET A 1 -22.38 6.40 0.50
N GLU A 2 -23.25 6.49 1.51
CA GLU A 2 -23.33 7.68 2.39
C GLU A 2 -23.22 7.41 3.89
N CYS A 3 -22.69 6.26 4.32
CA CYS A 3 -22.53 6.01 5.76
C CYS A 3 -21.29 6.72 6.34
N GLY A 4 -21.44 7.46 7.44
CA GLY A 4 -20.36 8.21 8.09
C GLY A 4 -19.38 7.35 8.91
N MET A 5 -18.32 7.99 9.43
CA MET A 5 -17.33 7.33 10.29
C MET A 5 -17.87 6.96 11.68
N GLY A 6 -18.79 7.74 12.24
CA GLY A 6 -19.30 7.55 13.60
C GLY A 6 -18.24 7.84 14.68
N TYR A 7 -18.65 7.76 15.95
CA TYR A 7 -17.82 8.18 17.09
C TYR A 7 -16.74 7.15 17.49
N ARG A 8 -17.03 5.85 17.36
CA ARG A 8 -16.11 4.75 17.69
C ARG A 8 -16.16 3.61 16.65
N PRO A 9 -15.64 3.85 15.44
CA PRO A 9 -15.67 2.84 14.38
C PRO A 9 -14.70 1.69 14.68
N SER A 10 -15.17 0.46 14.48
CA SER A 10 -14.34 -0.75 14.49
C SER A 10 -13.26 -0.69 13.40
N TYR A 11 -12.18 -1.46 13.56
CA TYR A 11 -11.12 -1.56 12.55
C TYR A 11 -11.67 -2.01 11.18
N ALA A 12 -12.60 -2.96 11.19
CA ALA A 12 -13.28 -3.44 9.98
C ALA A 12 -14.07 -2.30 9.30
N TRP A 13 -14.80 -1.49 10.08
CA TRP A 13 -15.54 -0.35 9.52
C TRP A 13 -14.62 0.71 8.91
N ARG A 14 -13.51 1.04 9.58
CA ARG A 14 -12.49 1.94 9.02
C ARG A 14 -11.91 1.41 7.71
N SER A 15 -11.67 0.10 7.63
CA SER A 15 -11.16 -0.55 6.42
C SER A 15 -12.17 -0.53 5.27
N ILE A 16 -13.46 -0.72 5.57
CA ILE A 16 -14.55 -0.61 4.57
C ILE A 16 -14.69 0.83 4.07
N LEU A 17 -14.68 1.81 4.97
CA LEU A 17 -14.72 3.23 4.60
C LEU A 17 -13.52 3.60 3.72
N PHE A 18 -12.34 3.11 4.07
CA PHE A 18 -11.14 3.30 3.26
C PHE A 18 -11.32 2.71 1.85
N GLY A 19 -11.78 1.46 1.75
CA GLY A 19 -12.05 0.81 0.47
C GLY A 19 -13.10 1.56 -0.36
N ARG A 20 -14.13 2.10 0.28
CA ARG A 20 -15.17 2.90 -0.38
C ARG A 20 -14.62 4.17 -1.02
N GLU A 21 -13.76 4.91 -0.32
CA GLU A 21 -13.17 6.13 -0.89
C GLU A 21 -12.26 5.81 -2.08
N LEU A 22 -11.47 4.73 -2.00
CA LEU A 22 -10.71 4.22 -3.14
C LEU A 22 -11.61 3.85 -4.34
N LEU A 23 -12.76 3.22 -4.07
CA LEU A 23 -13.73 2.89 -5.11
C LEU A 23 -14.29 4.14 -5.79
N LYS A 24 -14.76 5.13 -5.03
CA LYS A 24 -15.28 6.41 -5.57
C LYS A 24 -14.25 7.13 -6.45
N GLU A 25 -12.97 6.96 -6.16
CA GLU A 25 -11.89 7.57 -6.93
C GLU A 25 -11.65 6.90 -8.28
N GLY A 26 -11.69 5.57 -8.32
CA GLY A 26 -11.45 4.80 -9.55
C GLY A 26 -12.69 4.39 -10.33
N MET A 27 -13.89 4.75 -9.84
CA MET A 27 -15.13 4.59 -10.59
C MET A 27 -15.25 5.63 -11.70
N ILE A 28 -15.66 5.15 -12.86
CA ILE A 28 -16.02 5.94 -14.04
C ILE A 28 -17.42 5.51 -14.51
N ARG A 29 -18.17 6.44 -15.05
CA ARG A 29 -19.48 6.24 -15.64
C ARG A 29 -19.31 5.84 -17.09
N SER A 30 -19.73 4.62 -17.41
CA SER A 30 -19.89 4.13 -18.78
C SER A 30 -21.21 4.65 -19.33
N ILE A 31 -21.13 5.43 -20.40
CA ILE A 31 -22.28 6.05 -21.06
C ILE A 31 -22.93 5.05 -22.01
N GLY A 32 -24.20 4.75 -21.76
CA GLY A 32 -25.07 4.03 -22.67
C GLY A 32 -26.02 5.00 -23.36
N ASN A 33 -27.25 5.11 -22.83
CA ASN A 33 -28.26 6.04 -23.33
C ASN A 33 -28.14 7.48 -22.79
N GLY A 34 -27.22 7.76 -21.85
CA GLY A 34 -26.91 9.11 -21.37
C GLY A 34 -27.98 9.80 -20.52
N ALA A 35 -29.13 9.14 -20.27
CA ALA A 35 -30.27 9.72 -19.57
C ALA A 35 -30.01 9.86 -18.06
N ASP A 36 -29.21 8.96 -17.48
CA ASP A 36 -28.93 8.91 -16.05
C ASP A 36 -27.62 9.58 -15.66
N SER A 37 -26.83 10.04 -16.64
CA SER A 37 -25.53 10.67 -16.43
C SER A 37 -25.57 12.18 -16.68
N TYR A 38 -24.96 12.93 -15.78
CA TYR A 38 -24.81 14.38 -15.89
C TYR A 38 -23.47 14.74 -16.53
N VAL A 39 -23.51 15.66 -17.48
CA VAL A 39 -22.33 16.04 -18.26
C VAL A 39 -21.20 16.54 -17.35
N TRP A 40 -21.52 17.40 -16.38
CA TRP A 40 -20.51 18.18 -15.65
C TRP A 40 -20.13 17.62 -14.27
N SER A 41 -20.97 16.76 -13.68
CA SER A 41 -20.74 16.21 -12.34
C SER A 41 -20.28 14.75 -12.35
N ASP A 42 -20.73 13.94 -13.32
CA ASP A 42 -20.30 12.55 -13.41
C ASP A 42 -18.91 12.45 -14.04
N LYS A 43 -18.14 11.45 -13.60
CA LYS A 43 -16.83 11.13 -14.17
C LYS A 43 -17.03 10.15 -15.32
N TRP A 44 -17.06 10.62 -16.55
CA TRP A 44 -17.27 9.74 -17.72
C TRP A 44 -16.17 9.89 -18.79
N ILE A 45 -15.15 10.72 -18.53
CA ILE A 45 -13.95 10.80 -19.35
C ILE A 45 -12.78 10.14 -18.63
N MET A 46 -12.12 9.22 -19.32
CA MET A 46 -10.86 8.64 -18.87
C MET A 46 -9.69 9.48 -19.34
N ASP A 47 -8.90 9.96 -18.38
CA ASP A 47 -7.62 10.63 -18.60
C ASP A 47 -6.55 9.86 -17.81
N VAL A 48 -5.61 10.54 -17.13
CA VAL A 48 -4.79 9.89 -16.08
C VAL A 48 -5.67 9.30 -14.96
N MET A 49 -6.78 9.96 -14.65
CA MET A 49 -7.79 9.56 -13.68
C MET A 49 -9.19 9.83 -14.24
N PRO A 50 -10.22 9.07 -13.82
CA PRO A 50 -11.61 9.38 -14.14
C PRO A 50 -11.98 10.80 -13.71
N ARG A 51 -12.49 11.60 -14.64
CA ARG A 51 -12.92 12.97 -14.39
C ARG A 51 -14.15 13.36 -15.21
N PRO A 52 -14.87 14.41 -14.80
CA PRO A 52 -15.80 15.08 -15.69
C PRO A 52 -15.06 15.77 -16.86
N PRO A 53 -15.76 16.04 -17.97
CA PRO A 53 -15.26 16.88 -19.05
C PRO A 53 -14.94 18.30 -18.58
N ILE A 54 -13.97 18.92 -19.27
CA ILE A 54 -13.64 20.32 -19.09
C ILE A 54 -14.63 21.17 -19.90
N ASN A 55 -15.31 22.11 -19.25
CA ASN A 55 -16.17 23.06 -19.95
C ASN A 55 -15.36 24.17 -20.62
N LYS A 56 -15.79 24.57 -21.81
CA LYS A 56 -15.29 25.75 -22.53
C LYS A 56 -16.07 27.03 -22.19
N GLU A 57 -17.32 26.91 -21.74
CA GLU A 57 -18.23 28.03 -21.49
C GLU A 57 -18.11 28.59 -20.07
N ARG A 58 -18.44 29.88 -19.89
CA ARG A 58 -18.43 30.56 -18.58
C ARG A 58 -19.63 30.19 -17.70
N ASN A 59 -20.78 29.93 -18.32
CA ASN A 59 -22.02 29.57 -17.62
C ASN A 59 -22.30 28.09 -17.88
N ILE A 60 -22.45 27.31 -16.81
CA ILE A 60 -22.61 25.86 -16.90
C ILE A 60 -24.02 25.49 -16.44
N GLU A 61 -24.76 24.79 -17.29
CA GLU A 61 -25.99 24.13 -16.90
C GLU A 61 -25.66 22.80 -16.19
N VAL A 62 -25.55 22.84 -14.86
CA VAL A 62 -25.10 21.69 -14.04
C VAL A 62 -26.01 20.46 -14.20
N THR A 63 -27.29 20.67 -14.49
CA THR A 63 -28.32 19.62 -14.67
C THR A 63 -28.31 18.99 -16.05
N ARG A 64 -27.47 19.44 -16.98
CA ARG A 64 -27.43 18.91 -18.35
C ARG A 64 -27.07 17.42 -18.36
N LYS A 65 -27.88 16.64 -19.05
CA LYS A 65 -27.71 15.19 -19.24
C LYS A 65 -26.83 14.87 -20.44
N VAL A 66 -26.13 13.75 -20.39
CA VAL A 66 -25.25 13.31 -21.49
C VAL A 66 -26.05 12.98 -22.74
N GLU A 67 -27.32 12.57 -22.60
CA GLU A 67 -28.22 12.35 -23.74
C GLU A 67 -28.38 13.57 -24.66
N SER A 68 -28.26 14.78 -24.12
CA SER A 68 -28.35 16.04 -24.89
C SER A 68 -27.18 16.26 -25.85
N LEU A 69 -26.12 15.45 -25.74
CA LEU A 69 -24.95 15.49 -26.62
C LEU A 69 -25.11 14.59 -27.85
N PHE A 70 -26.26 13.92 -27.99
CA PHE A 70 -26.57 13.03 -29.10
C PHE A 70 -27.35 13.74 -30.20
N SER A 71 -27.10 13.35 -31.45
CA SER A 71 -27.88 13.72 -32.62
C SER A 71 -29.19 12.94 -32.66
N ASN A 72 -30.08 13.29 -33.60
CA ASN A 72 -31.35 12.57 -33.80
C ASN A 72 -31.16 11.11 -34.23
N GLU A 73 -30.02 10.80 -34.85
CA GLU A 73 -29.58 9.44 -35.21
C GLU A 73 -28.90 8.72 -34.02
N GLY A 74 -28.84 9.41 -32.88
CA GLY A 74 -28.23 8.99 -31.63
C GLY A 74 -26.71 9.11 -31.58
N GLN A 75 -26.03 9.45 -32.68
CA GLN A 75 -24.57 9.57 -32.67
C GLN A 75 -24.12 10.79 -31.87
N TRP A 76 -22.85 10.86 -31.51
CA TRP A 76 -22.30 12.06 -30.87
C TRP A 76 -22.46 13.27 -31.80
N ASP A 77 -23.16 14.31 -31.36
CA ASP A 77 -23.33 15.54 -32.15
C ASP A 77 -22.03 16.36 -32.11
N THR A 78 -21.26 16.27 -33.17
CA THR A 78 -19.95 16.93 -33.28
C THR A 78 -20.02 18.45 -33.20
N ASN A 79 -21.13 19.06 -33.61
CA ASN A 79 -21.32 20.51 -33.52
C ASN A 79 -21.49 20.92 -32.06
N VAL A 80 -22.37 20.22 -31.34
CA VAL A 80 -22.59 20.45 -29.89
C VAL A 80 -21.30 20.18 -29.10
N LEU A 81 -20.60 19.08 -29.39
CA LEU A 81 -19.34 18.76 -28.71
C LEU A 81 -18.28 19.85 -28.89
N THR A 82 -18.12 20.38 -30.11
CA THR A 82 -17.09 21.39 -30.43
C THR A 82 -17.40 22.76 -29.80
N GLN A 83 -18.68 23.04 -29.56
CA GLN A 83 -19.11 24.24 -28.84
C GLN A 83 -18.81 24.13 -27.34
N LEU A 84 -19.14 22.99 -26.72
CA LEU A 84 -19.10 22.84 -25.26
C LEU A 84 -17.73 22.43 -24.71
N PHE A 85 -16.94 21.66 -25.46
CA PHE A 85 -15.72 21.05 -24.96
C PHE A 85 -14.46 21.52 -25.70
N PRO A 86 -13.29 21.52 -25.05
CA PRO A 86 -12.02 21.73 -25.73
C PRO A 86 -11.71 20.56 -26.69
N PRO A 87 -10.92 20.77 -27.76
CA PRO A 87 -10.65 19.75 -28.78
C PRO A 87 -10.11 18.42 -28.23
N ASN A 88 -9.37 18.46 -27.11
CA ASN A 88 -8.88 17.25 -26.44
C ASN A 88 -10.00 16.39 -25.86
N ASP A 89 -11.03 16.99 -25.27
CA ASP A 89 -12.15 16.25 -24.69
C ASP A 89 -13.12 15.82 -25.79
N VAL A 90 -13.33 16.63 -26.84
CA VAL A 90 -14.10 16.22 -28.03
C VAL A 90 -13.56 14.90 -28.60
N ARG A 91 -12.24 14.82 -28.82
CA ARG A 91 -11.60 13.60 -29.33
C ARG A 91 -11.83 12.40 -28.42
N ARG A 92 -11.69 12.58 -27.10
CA ARG A 92 -11.93 11.50 -26.13
C ARG A 92 -13.39 11.03 -26.14
N ILE A 93 -14.34 11.97 -26.14
CA ILE A 93 -15.78 11.68 -26.17
C ILE A 93 -16.14 10.90 -27.43
N GLN A 94 -15.63 11.30 -28.60
CA GLN A 94 -15.89 10.61 -29.86
C GLN A 94 -15.38 9.16 -29.89
N THR A 95 -14.37 8.81 -29.10
CA THR A 95 -13.88 7.42 -28.99
C THR A 95 -14.72 6.54 -28.07
N LEU A 96 -15.64 7.11 -27.28
CA LEU A 96 -16.48 6.35 -26.37
C LEU A 96 -17.52 5.55 -27.16
N MET A 97 -17.48 4.23 -27.00
CA MET A 97 -18.49 3.34 -27.53
C MET A 97 -19.80 3.55 -26.76
N ARG A 98 -20.85 3.94 -27.48
CA ARG A 98 -22.22 4.03 -26.95
C ARG A 98 -22.94 2.69 -27.10
N GLY A 99 -24.00 2.52 -26.32
CA GLY A 99 -24.95 1.42 -26.47
C GLY A 99 -26.36 1.86 -26.07
N SER A 100 -27.38 1.11 -26.49
CA SER A 100 -28.79 1.40 -26.16
C SER A 100 -29.17 1.05 -24.71
N SER A 101 -28.22 0.56 -23.91
CA SER A 101 -28.42 0.15 -22.53
C SER A 101 -28.35 1.32 -21.57
N ALA A 102 -28.90 1.18 -20.36
CA ALA A 102 -28.76 2.19 -19.31
C ALA A 102 -27.28 2.43 -18.93
N ASP A 103 -26.99 3.66 -18.48
CA ASP A 103 -25.67 4.06 -17.99
C ASP A 103 -25.24 3.24 -16.77
N ARG A 104 -23.94 2.96 -16.64
CA ARG A 104 -23.41 2.09 -15.57
C ARG A 104 -22.17 2.68 -14.92
N ASN A 105 -22.00 2.41 -13.64
CA ASN A 105 -20.72 2.64 -12.98
C ASN A 105 -19.80 1.44 -13.20
N ILE A 106 -18.61 1.70 -13.71
CA ILE A 106 -17.57 0.69 -13.93
C ILE A 106 -16.26 1.11 -13.27
N TRP A 107 -15.36 0.16 -13.09
CA TRP A 107 -14.01 0.40 -12.64
C TRP A 107 -13.12 0.82 -13.81
N ALA A 108 -12.45 1.97 -13.70
CA ALA A 108 -11.71 2.56 -14.82
C ALA A 108 -10.39 1.87 -15.18
N PHE A 109 -9.84 1.07 -14.26
CA PHE A 109 -8.48 0.52 -14.39
C PHE A 109 -8.46 -0.96 -14.79
N THR A 110 -9.55 -1.45 -15.39
CA THR A 110 -9.64 -2.78 -15.98
C THR A 110 -10.50 -2.74 -17.24
N ASP A 111 -10.11 -3.52 -18.26
CA ASP A 111 -10.79 -3.51 -19.56
C ASP A 111 -12.24 -3.99 -19.48
N HIS A 112 -12.54 -4.90 -18.54
CA HIS A 112 -13.90 -5.43 -18.31
C HIS A 112 -14.72 -4.58 -17.32
N GLY A 113 -14.20 -3.43 -16.88
CA GLY A 113 -14.92 -2.53 -15.98
C GLY A 113 -15.15 -3.09 -14.57
N SER A 114 -14.53 -4.21 -14.21
CA SER A 114 -14.70 -4.89 -12.91
C SER A 114 -13.54 -4.59 -11.97
N TYR A 115 -13.86 -4.30 -10.71
CA TYR A 115 -12.83 -4.07 -9.70
C TYR A 115 -12.02 -5.33 -9.40
N THR A 116 -10.70 -5.20 -9.35
CA THR A 116 -9.81 -6.25 -8.81
C THR A 116 -8.92 -5.67 -7.72
N VAL A 117 -8.57 -6.49 -6.73
CA VAL A 117 -7.64 -6.11 -5.65
C VAL A 117 -6.34 -5.55 -6.23
N LYS A 118 -5.79 -6.20 -7.27
CA LYS A 118 -4.58 -5.74 -7.97
C LYS A 118 -4.72 -4.32 -8.50
N SER A 119 -5.82 -4.03 -9.21
CA SER A 119 -6.07 -2.70 -9.79
C SER A 119 -6.31 -1.62 -8.73
N GLY A 120 -6.97 -1.95 -7.61
CA GLY A 120 -7.12 -1.04 -6.48
C GLY A 120 -5.79 -0.67 -5.82
N TYR A 121 -4.93 -1.66 -5.60
CA TYR A 121 -3.57 -1.42 -5.07
C TYR A 121 -2.71 -0.61 -6.04
N TRP A 122 -2.81 -0.87 -7.34
CA TRP A 122 -2.10 -0.09 -8.36
C TRP A 122 -2.51 1.38 -8.33
N LEU A 123 -3.82 1.67 -8.27
CA LEU A 123 -4.33 3.04 -8.17
C LEU A 123 -3.76 3.76 -6.94
N ARG A 124 -3.75 3.08 -5.79
CA ARG A 124 -3.21 3.64 -4.56
C ARG A 124 -1.72 3.96 -4.67
N ALA A 125 -0.93 3.00 -5.16
CA ALA A 125 0.53 3.16 -5.26
C ALA A 125 0.90 4.30 -6.22
N ASN A 126 0.17 4.46 -7.32
CA ASN A 126 0.41 5.53 -8.29
C ASN A 126 -0.04 6.89 -7.76
N ARG A 127 -1.08 6.96 -6.91
CA ARG A 127 -1.47 8.20 -6.23
C ARG A 127 -0.44 8.70 -5.24
N GLU A 128 0.11 7.81 -4.41
CA GLU A 128 1.21 8.16 -3.50
C GLU A 128 2.42 8.65 -4.30
N SER A 129 2.70 8.05 -5.47
CA SER A 129 3.76 8.52 -6.37
C SER A 129 3.48 9.87 -7.06
N SER A 130 2.22 10.28 -7.18
CA SER A 130 1.81 11.54 -7.85
C SER A 130 1.61 12.70 -6.88
N ARG A 131 1.33 12.42 -5.60
CA ARG A 131 1.20 13.42 -4.52
C ARG A 131 2.52 13.75 -3.84
N VAL A 132 3.52 12.88 -3.98
CA VAL A 132 4.88 13.09 -3.47
C VAL A 132 5.71 13.59 -4.65
N SER A 133 6.01 14.90 -4.65
CA SER A 133 7.19 15.43 -5.36
C SER A 133 8.34 14.45 -5.14
N ALA A 134 8.89 13.90 -6.23
CA ALA A 134 10.07 13.04 -6.29
C ALA A 134 10.34 12.25 -4.99
N ARG A 135 9.89 10.98 -4.92
CA ARG A 135 10.21 10.04 -3.82
C ARG A 135 11.57 10.38 -3.22
N SER A 136 11.61 10.66 -1.92
CA SER A 136 12.87 11.02 -1.28
C SER A 136 13.93 9.94 -1.55
N THR A 137 15.21 10.32 -1.58
CA THR A 137 16.32 9.38 -1.77
C THR A 137 16.22 8.16 -0.83
N ALA A 138 15.70 8.37 0.39
CA ALA A 138 15.47 7.32 1.38
C ALA A 138 14.38 6.31 0.97
N GLU A 139 13.26 6.77 0.39
CA GLU A 139 12.19 5.88 -0.08
C GLU A 139 12.63 5.04 -1.28
N GLN A 140 13.38 5.64 -2.21
CA GLN A 140 13.94 4.93 -3.36
C GLN A 140 14.94 3.86 -2.90
N ALA A 141 15.81 4.20 -1.95
CA ALA A 141 16.74 3.26 -1.34
C ALA A 141 16.01 2.09 -0.66
N SER A 142 14.92 2.37 0.08
CA SER A 142 14.08 1.33 0.70
C SER A 142 13.46 0.37 -0.31
N VAL A 143 12.92 0.88 -1.43
CA VAL A 143 12.35 0.05 -2.51
C VAL A 143 13.43 -0.80 -3.18
N ALA A 144 14.58 -0.22 -3.50
CA ALA A 144 15.70 -0.94 -4.09
C ALA A 144 16.18 -2.08 -3.18
N LEU A 145 16.27 -1.82 -1.87
CA LEU A 145 16.66 -2.81 -0.86
C LEU A 145 15.67 -3.97 -0.79
N LYS A 146 14.36 -3.68 -0.75
CA LYS A 146 13.30 -4.71 -0.77
C LYS A 146 13.34 -5.56 -2.03
N ASN A 147 13.66 -4.98 -3.18
CA ASN A 147 13.81 -5.71 -4.43
C ASN A 147 15.02 -6.65 -4.42
N LYS A 148 16.15 -6.23 -3.83
CA LYS A 148 17.32 -7.10 -3.65
C LYS A 148 17.01 -8.28 -2.74
N VAL A 149 16.31 -8.06 -1.63
CA VAL A 149 15.90 -9.13 -0.69
C VAL A 149 15.09 -10.24 -1.35
N ARG A 150 14.22 -9.89 -2.31
CA ARG A 150 13.42 -10.87 -3.07
C ARG A 150 14.26 -11.84 -3.90
N LYS A 151 15.50 -11.47 -4.24
CA LYS A 151 16.40 -12.24 -5.12
C LYS A 151 17.46 -13.06 -4.37
N ILE A 152 17.53 -12.97 -3.04
CA ILE A 152 18.51 -13.73 -2.25
C ILE A 152 18.29 -15.25 -2.43
N PRO A 153 19.36 -16.04 -2.61
CA PRO A 153 19.27 -17.50 -2.70
C PRO A 153 19.01 -18.12 -1.30
N THR A 154 17.78 -17.98 -0.80
CA THR A 154 17.33 -18.57 0.47
C THR A 154 15.87 -19.01 0.37
N LEU A 155 15.38 -19.70 1.41
CA LEU A 155 14.01 -20.20 1.45
C LEU A 155 13.00 -19.06 1.25
N PRO A 156 11.90 -19.28 0.49
CA PRO A 156 10.87 -18.27 0.25
C PRO A 156 10.34 -17.62 1.54
N LYS A 157 10.15 -18.42 2.61
CA LYS A 157 9.70 -17.93 3.93
C LYS A 157 10.66 -16.91 4.54
N ILE A 158 11.97 -17.09 4.38
CA ILE A 158 13.01 -16.20 4.91
C ILE A 158 13.05 -14.91 4.09
N ARG A 159 12.91 -14.98 2.76
CA ARG A 159 12.77 -13.79 1.90
C ARG A 159 11.56 -12.94 2.28
N VAL A 160 10.41 -13.58 2.54
CA VAL A 160 9.20 -12.89 3.00
C VAL A 160 9.42 -12.25 4.37
N PHE A 161 10.06 -12.95 5.30
CA PHE A 161 10.43 -12.40 6.60
C PHE A 161 11.30 -11.13 6.48
N MET A 162 12.40 -11.20 5.73
CA MET A 162 13.30 -10.05 5.52
C MET A 162 12.58 -8.88 4.85
N TRP A 163 11.71 -9.16 3.87
CA TRP A 163 10.87 -8.14 3.23
C TRP A 163 9.87 -7.51 4.22
N ARG A 164 9.29 -8.30 5.13
CA ARG A 164 8.40 -7.81 6.19
C ARG A 164 9.17 -6.95 7.20
N ALA A 165 10.39 -7.31 7.56
CA ALA A 165 11.26 -6.50 8.41
C ALA A 165 11.47 -5.09 7.82
N LEU A 166 11.93 -5.03 6.56
CA LEU A 166 12.12 -3.78 5.83
C LEU A 166 10.83 -2.99 5.57
N SER A 167 9.68 -3.65 5.61
CA SER A 167 8.37 -3.01 5.44
C SER A 167 7.72 -2.59 6.75
N GLY A 168 8.40 -2.75 7.89
CA GLY A 168 7.82 -2.42 9.20
C GLY A 168 6.64 -3.32 9.58
N ALA A 169 6.57 -4.54 9.03
CA ALA A 169 5.45 -5.47 9.13
C ALA A 169 5.71 -6.65 10.09
N LEU A 170 6.75 -6.55 10.91
CA LEU A 170 6.99 -7.44 12.05
C LEU A 170 6.23 -6.92 13.28
N ALA A 171 5.70 -7.86 14.07
CA ALA A 171 4.95 -7.55 15.27
C ALA A 171 5.92 -7.34 16.45
N VAL A 172 6.54 -6.16 16.48
CA VAL A 172 7.33 -5.65 17.62
C VAL A 172 6.54 -4.51 18.28
N ALA A 173 6.79 -4.23 19.56
CA ALA A 173 6.03 -3.29 20.37
C ALA A 173 5.94 -1.89 19.74
N ASP A 174 7.03 -1.38 19.16
CA ASP A 174 7.04 -0.11 18.41
C ASP A 174 6.01 -0.11 17.25
N ARG A 175 5.94 -1.21 16.48
CA ARG A 175 5.00 -1.34 15.36
C ARG A 175 3.56 -1.60 15.80
N LEU A 176 3.35 -2.19 16.97
CA LEU A 176 2.02 -2.39 17.54
C LEU A 176 1.49 -1.06 18.11
N ASN A 177 2.31 -0.32 18.86
CA ASN A 177 1.97 1.00 19.39
C ASN A 177 1.70 2.03 18.30
N SER A 178 2.50 2.06 17.24
CA SER A 178 2.23 2.96 16.09
C SER A 178 0.91 2.65 15.36
N ARG A 179 0.31 1.49 15.62
CA ARG A 179 -1.03 1.09 15.13
C ARG A 179 -2.13 1.25 16.18
N GLY A 180 -1.84 1.86 17.32
CA GLY A 180 -2.79 2.13 18.40
C GLY A 180 -3.02 0.96 19.36
N LEU A 181 -2.17 -0.07 19.35
CA LEU A 181 -2.19 -1.13 20.36
C LEU A 181 -1.25 -0.74 21.50
N ASN A 182 -1.81 -0.39 22.65
CA ASN A 182 -1.03 0.00 23.83
C ASN A 182 -0.38 -1.24 24.45
N VAL A 183 0.89 -1.47 24.10
CA VAL A 183 1.69 -2.58 24.61
C VAL A 183 2.97 -2.04 25.23
N ASP A 184 3.47 -2.74 26.25
CA ASP A 184 4.76 -2.44 26.86
C ASP A 184 5.87 -2.45 25.80
N GLN A 185 6.62 -1.35 25.74
CA GLN A 185 7.65 -1.11 24.73
C GLN A 185 9.00 -1.72 25.09
N THR A 186 9.16 -2.28 26.29
CA THR A 186 10.40 -2.96 26.67
C THR A 186 10.60 -4.23 25.85
N CYS A 187 11.82 -4.42 25.33
CA CYS A 187 12.17 -5.60 24.56
C CYS A 187 12.08 -6.86 25.41
N LYS A 188 11.29 -7.83 24.96
CA LYS A 188 11.07 -9.10 25.69
C LYS A 188 12.26 -10.06 25.71
N LEU A 189 13.34 -9.76 24.98
CA LEU A 189 14.58 -10.54 25.02
C LEU A 189 15.55 -10.01 26.05
N CYS A 190 15.85 -8.70 26.04
CA CYS A 190 16.87 -8.11 26.91
C CYS A 190 16.31 -7.36 28.13
N ASN A 191 15.02 -7.01 28.13
CA ASN A 191 14.34 -6.20 29.14
C ASN A 191 15.01 -4.83 29.45
N ASN A 192 15.86 -4.33 28.55
CA ASN A 192 16.71 -3.16 28.82
C ASN A 192 16.51 -1.99 27.83
N ALA A 193 15.90 -2.23 26.67
CA ALA A 193 15.74 -1.21 25.63
C ALA A 193 14.37 -1.29 24.96
N LEU A 194 14.05 -0.25 24.18
CA LEU A 194 12.81 -0.18 23.40
C LEU A 194 12.80 -1.23 22.26
N GLU A 195 11.68 -1.94 22.15
CA GLU A 195 11.47 -3.02 21.21
C GLU A 195 11.16 -2.51 19.80
N SER A 196 12.21 -2.28 19.03
CA SER A 196 12.13 -2.01 17.59
C SER A 196 12.61 -3.21 16.77
N ILE A 197 12.29 -3.23 15.47
CA ILE A 197 12.79 -4.25 14.54
C ILE A 197 14.33 -4.23 14.51
N ASN A 198 14.91 -3.03 14.53
CA ASN A 198 16.36 -2.87 14.52
C ASN A 198 16.99 -3.43 15.79
N HIS A 199 16.37 -3.13 16.94
CA HIS A 199 16.84 -3.63 18.21
C HIS A 199 16.79 -5.16 18.25
N VAL A 200 15.62 -5.75 18.00
CA VAL A 200 15.43 -7.22 18.05
C VAL A 200 16.39 -7.97 17.14
N LEU A 201 16.70 -7.44 15.95
CA LEU A 201 17.54 -8.13 14.97
C LEU A 201 19.04 -7.84 15.09
N PHE A 202 19.44 -6.66 15.58
CA PHE A 202 20.84 -6.19 15.48
C PHE A 202 21.44 -5.61 16.76
N GLN A 203 20.64 -5.02 17.65
CA GLN A 203 21.16 -4.29 18.82
C GLN A 203 20.87 -4.99 20.14
N CYS A 204 19.97 -5.97 20.15
CA CYS A 204 19.64 -6.76 21.32
C CYS A 204 20.82 -7.67 21.67
N HIS A 205 21.24 -7.70 22.93
CA HIS A 205 22.40 -8.46 23.37
C HIS A 205 22.34 -9.95 22.98
N PRO A 206 21.23 -10.69 23.24
CA PRO A 206 21.04 -12.05 22.71
C PRO A 206 21.15 -12.19 21.18
N ALA A 207 20.75 -11.17 20.43
CA ALA A 207 20.86 -11.18 18.96
C ALA A 207 22.32 -10.98 18.52
N GLN A 208 23.06 -10.10 19.20
CA GLN A 208 24.46 -9.83 18.92
C GLN A 208 25.34 -11.06 19.18
N GLU A 209 25.10 -11.80 20.26
CA GLU A 209 25.80 -13.06 20.54
C GLU A 209 25.64 -14.06 19.38
N LEU A 210 24.41 -14.23 18.88
CA LEU A 210 24.14 -15.10 17.73
C LEU A 210 24.81 -14.60 16.44
N LEU A 211 24.84 -13.30 16.20
CA LEU A 211 25.51 -12.72 15.03
C LEU A 211 27.03 -12.90 15.08
N GLN A 212 27.64 -12.82 16.26
CA GLN A 212 29.08 -13.03 16.45
C GLN A 212 29.52 -14.46 16.10
N THR A 213 28.64 -15.46 16.21
CA THR A 213 28.97 -16.87 15.87
C THR A 213 29.40 -17.09 14.41
N VAL A 214 29.04 -16.19 13.49
CA VAL A 214 29.48 -16.24 12.08
C VAL A 214 30.45 -15.13 11.71
N HIS A 215 31.06 -14.52 12.72
CA HIS A 215 31.91 -13.33 12.61
C HIS A 215 31.21 -12.21 11.84
N PHE A 216 29.93 -11.99 12.13
CA PHE A 216 29.26 -10.78 11.67
C PHE A 216 29.90 -9.59 12.40
N PRO A 217 30.30 -8.52 11.71
CA PRO A 217 31.04 -7.41 12.31
C PRO A 217 30.09 -6.51 13.11
N VAL A 218 29.62 -6.99 14.27
CA VAL A 218 28.70 -6.28 15.17
C VAL A 218 29.36 -5.00 15.70
N ASP A 219 30.67 -5.04 15.99
CA ASP A 219 31.42 -3.91 16.57
C ASP A 219 31.75 -2.80 15.55
N SER A 220 31.67 -3.11 14.25
CA SER A 220 31.86 -2.14 13.16
C SER A 220 30.55 -1.55 12.67
N MET A 221 29.43 -1.88 13.31
CA MET A 221 28.13 -1.29 13.01
C MET A 221 28.11 0.13 13.58
N PRO A 222 27.95 1.17 12.76
CA PRO A 222 27.57 2.47 13.28
C PRO A 222 26.23 2.34 14.05
N PRO A 223 25.77 3.34 14.80
CA PRO A 223 24.39 3.41 15.28
C PRO A 223 23.45 3.55 14.08
N CYS A 224 23.31 2.46 13.35
CA CYS A 224 22.76 2.41 12.02
C CYS A 224 21.29 2.05 12.13
N ASN A 225 20.49 2.78 11.38
CA ASN A 225 19.09 2.46 11.20
C ASN A 225 18.95 1.10 10.50
N LEU A 226 17.74 0.54 10.53
CA LEU A 226 17.44 -0.77 9.95
C LEU A 226 17.90 -0.92 8.49
N THR A 227 17.81 0.15 7.69
CA THR A 227 18.13 0.14 6.26
C THR A 227 19.62 -0.08 6.02
N ASP A 228 20.47 0.57 6.82
CA ASP A 228 21.92 0.45 6.71
C ASP A 228 22.39 -0.96 7.08
N ASN A 229 21.82 -1.53 8.15
CA ASN A 229 22.11 -2.88 8.62
C ASN A 229 21.77 -3.93 7.54
N PHE A 230 20.60 -3.81 6.92
CA PHE A 230 20.22 -4.66 5.79
C PHE A 230 21.10 -4.43 4.56
N THR A 231 21.54 -3.20 4.30
CA THR A 231 22.45 -2.89 3.19
C THR A 231 23.80 -3.59 3.39
N MET A 232 24.34 -3.58 4.60
CA MET A 232 25.59 -4.27 4.93
C MET A 232 25.45 -5.79 4.77
N ILE A 233 24.37 -6.37 5.29
CA ILE A 233 24.09 -7.81 5.11
C ILE A 233 24.03 -8.19 3.64
N LEU A 234 23.33 -7.41 2.81
CA LEU A 234 23.23 -7.71 1.39
C LEU A 234 24.59 -7.62 0.67
N LYS A 235 25.47 -6.71 1.10
CA LYS A 235 26.85 -6.65 0.62
C LYS A 235 27.58 -7.93 0.98
N MET A 236 27.51 -8.38 2.24
CA MET A 236 28.15 -9.62 2.69
C MET A 236 27.61 -10.87 1.98
N ILE A 237 26.30 -10.97 1.76
CA ILE A 237 25.68 -12.07 1.03
C ILE A 237 26.16 -12.12 -0.43
N SER A 238 26.49 -10.97 -1.02
CA SER A 238 26.93 -10.85 -2.42
C SER A 238 28.47 -10.87 -2.57
N ASP A 239 29.22 -10.83 -1.47
CA ASP A 239 30.68 -10.72 -1.49
C ASP A 239 31.31 -12.10 -1.71
N THR A 240 31.91 -12.31 -2.88
CA THR A 240 32.53 -13.58 -3.24
C THR A 240 33.75 -13.94 -2.40
N ASN A 241 34.34 -12.97 -1.68
CA ASN A 241 35.46 -13.20 -0.78
C ASN A 241 35.04 -13.87 0.54
N ILE A 242 33.75 -13.79 0.89
CA ILE A 242 33.20 -14.47 2.06
C ILE A 242 32.81 -15.89 1.67
N GLU A 243 33.19 -16.87 2.49
CA GLU A 243 32.84 -18.28 2.28
C GLU A 243 31.33 -18.49 2.06
N GLU A 244 30.97 -19.32 1.08
CA GLU A 244 29.57 -19.54 0.68
C GLU A 244 28.68 -20.01 1.83
N SER A 245 29.18 -20.90 2.68
CA SER A 245 28.49 -21.39 3.89
C SER A 245 28.09 -20.22 4.79
N ARG A 246 29.00 -19.27 5.03
CA ARG A 246 28.78 -18.06 5.82
C ARG A 246 27.77 -17.13 5.15
N ARG A 247 27.88 -16.89 3.84
CA ARG A 247 26.91 -16.06 3.09
C ARG A 247 25.49 -16.61 3.21
N ASN A 248 25.36 -17.93 3.07
CA ASN A 248 24.07 -18.62 3.14
C ASN A 248 23.52 -18.69 4.57
N ALA A 249 24.37 -18.65 5.60
CA ALA A 249 23.95 -18.66 7.00
C ALA A 249 23.33 -17.32 7.45
N ILE A 250 23.71 -16.18 6.88
CA ILE A 250 23.25 -14.85 7.35
C ILE A 250 21.71 -14.71 7.34
N PRO A 251 20.97 -15.02 6.25
CA PRO A 251 19.52 -14.96 6.27
C PRO A 251 18.88 -15.90 7.30
N TRP A 252 19.50 -17.06 7.53
CA TRP A 252 19.05 -18.03 8.51
C TRP A 252 19.25 -17.54 9.95
N LEU A 253 20.36 -16.87 10.25
CA LEU A 253 20.58 -16.30 11.57
C LEU A 253 19.56 -15.24 11.93
N LEU A 254 19.28 -14.29 11.02
CA LEU A 254 18.25 -13.28 11.25
C LEU A 254 16.89 -13.92 11.48
N TRP A 255 16.59 -14.98 10.73
CA TRP A 255 15.37 -15.76 10.93
C TRP A 255 15.35 -16.48 12.28
N THR A 256 16.46 -17.08 12.72
CA THR A 256 16.60 -17.74 14.02
C THR A 256 16.44 -16.76 15.17
N ILE A 257 17.07 -15.59 15.10
CA ILE A 257 16.90 -14.49 16.08
C ILE A 257 15.43 -14.11 16.18
N TRP A 258 14.77 -13.88 15.04
CA TRP A 258 13.34 -13.57 15.02
C TRP A 258 12.48 -14.69 15.59
N LYS A 259 12.82 -15.96 15.30
CA LYS A 259 12.10 -17.11 15.84
C LYS A 259 12.27 -17.24 17.35
N ASN A 260 13.45 -16.97 17.87
CA ASN A 260 13.73 -16.95 19.30
C ASN A 260 12.95 -15.84 20.02
N PHE A 261 12.96 -14.63 19.45
CA PHE A 261 12.12 -13.52 19.90
C PHE A 261 10.64 -13.92 19.99
N VAL A 262 10.11 -14.49 18.91
CA VAL A 262 8.71 -14.92 18.85
C VAL A 262 8.43 -15.99 19.90
N SER A 263 9.29 -17.00 20.08
CA SER A 263 9.07 -18.03 21.11
C SER A 263 9.03 -17.47 22.52
N HIS A 264 9.88 -16.49 22.85
CA HIS A 264 9.82 -15.83 24.16
C HIS A 264 8.47 -15.13 24.39
N ILE A 265 7.93 -14.43 23.38
CA ILE A 265 6.58 -13.84 23.48
C ILE A 265 5.52 -14.91 23.81
N TRP A 266 5.55 -16.04 23.11
CA TRP A 266 4.55 -17.08 23.34
C TRP A 266 4.72 -17.76 24.70
N GLN A 267 5.94 -17.96 25.19
CA GLN A 267 6.18 -18.48 26.54
C GLN A 267 5.63 -17.52 27.61
N PHE A 268 5.84 -16.21 27.49
CA PHE A 268 5.25 -15.23 28.41
C PHE A 268 3.73 -15.10 28.28
N SER A 269 3.16 -15.39 27.11
CA SER A 269 1.70 -15.37 26.88
C SER A 269 0.96 -16.52 27.59
N PHE A 270 1.64 -17.63 27.93
CA PHE A 270 1.08 -18.72 28.74
C PHE A 270 1.16 -18.46 30.26
N VAL A 271 1.86 -17.40 30.70
CA VAL A 271 2.05 -17.07 32.13
C VAL A 271 1.08 -15.99 32.62
N PHE A 272 0.18 -15.47 31.78
CA PHE A 272 -0.95 -14.66 32.24
C PHE A 272 -2.11 -15.58 32.65
N PRO A 273 -2.44 -15.71 33.95
CA PRO A 273 -3.69 -16.33 34.34
C PRO A 273 -4.81 -15.44 33.84
N LEU A 274 -5.84 -16.05 33.26
CA LEU A 274 -7.14 -15.41 33.06
C LEU A 274 -7.52 -14.69 34.36
N ARG A 275 -7.51 -13.36 34.35
CA ARG A 275 -8.01 -12.56 35.46
C ARG A 275 -9.50 -12.84 35.54
N ASN A 276 -9.83 -13.68 36.51
CA ASN A 276 -11.18 -14.10 36.83
C ASN A 276 -11.84 -12.94 37.58
N ASP A 277 -12.32 -11.94 36.85
CA ASP A 277 -13.11 -10.86 37.44
C ASP A 277 -14.55 -11.38 37.62
N ARG A 278 -14.76 -12.12 38.71
CA ARG A 278 -16.02 -12.20 39.43
C ARG A 278 -15.89 -11.34 40.69
N GLU A 279 -16.99 -10.65 41.03
CA GLU A 279 -17.23 -9.84 42.23
C GLU A 279 -16.59 -8.43 42.12
N LEU A 280 -17.32 -7.31 42.18
CA LEU A 280 -18.57 -6.93 42.86
C LEU A 280 -19.47 -6.06 41.97
#